data_AF-A0AAV3Z8Q4-F1
#
_entry.id   AF-A0AAV3Z8Q4-F1
#
_cell.length_a   1.000
_cell.length_b   1.000
_cell.length_c   1.000
_cell.angle_alpha   90.00
_cell.angle_beta   90.00
_cell.angle_gamma   90.00
#
_symmetry.space_group_name_H-M   'P 1'
#
loop_
_entity.id
_entity.type
_entity.pdbx_description
1 polymer ?
#
loop_
_entity_poly.entity_id
_entity_poly.type
_entity_poly.pdbx_seq_one_letter_code
_entity_poly.pdbx_strand_id
1 'polypeptide(L)'
;MRELVQVATYLRYAEDTVLIANSEEKLQKILTTVPGESEKKGLHLNAKKRKCMVISKKAVTPECNIACKGERIRQVNTFKNLGCTVIPDGKCDTEIKKRIGQAK
;
A
#
# COMPACT_ATOMS: atom_id res chain seq x y z
N MET A 1 19.79 -21.15 12.81
CA MET A 1 19.96 -20.26 11.66
C MET A 1 18.61 -20.16 10.95
N ARG A 2 17.80 -19.12 11.25
CA ARG A 2 16.52 -18.86 10.56
C ARG A 2 16.62 -17.49 9.93
N GLU A 3 17.14 -17.46 8.70
CA GLU A 3 17.24 -16.25 7.91
C GLU A 3 15.89 -15.94 7.24
N LEU A 4 15.55 -14.64 7.28
CA LEU A 4 14.71 -13.93 6.31
C LEU A 4 13.23 -14.33 6.19
N VAL A 5 12.44 -14.01 7.21
CA VAL A 5 11.00 -13.70 6.99
C VAL A 5 10.87 -12.19 6.75
N GLN A 6 11.16 -11.77 5.52
CA GLN A 6 10.87 -10.43 5.05
C GLN A 6 9.48 -10.46 4.42
N VAL A 7 8.41 -10.32 5.22
CA VAL A 7 7.03 -10.24 4.70
C VAL A 7 6.87 -8.90 3.97
N ALA A 8 7.31 -8.88 2.73
CA ALA A 8 6.98 -7.87 1.74
C ALA A 8 6.09 -8.56 0.70
N THR A 9 4.79 -8.25 0.70
CA THR A 9 3.86 -8.82 -0.29
C THR A 9 3.70 -7.85 -1.44
N TYR A 10 3.90 -8.35 -2.66
CA TYR A 10 3.74 -7.62 -3.91
C TYR A 10 2.47 -8.11 -4.62
N LEU A 11 1.46 -7.26 -4.73
CA LEU A 11 0.26 -7.55 -5.52
C LEU A 11 0.29 -6.66 -6.76
N ARG A 12 0.42 -7.26 -7.94
CA ARG A 12 0.37 -6.56 -9.22
C ARG A 12 -0.82 -7.01 -10.02
N TYR A 13 -1.65 -6.07 -10.43
CA TYR A 13 -2.79 -6.30 -11.30
C TYR A 13 -2.89 -5.17 -12.32
N ALA A 14 -2.83 -5.52 -13.61
CA ALA A 14 -2.69 -4.55 -14.69
C ALA A 14 -1.56 -3.54 -14.38
N GLU A 15 -1.88 -2.25 -14.37
CA GLU A 15 -0.96 -1.14 -14.10
C GLU A 15 -0.80 -0.85 -12.59
N ASP A 16 -1.59 -1.48 -11.72
CA ASP A 16 -1.57 -1.23 -10.28
C ASP A 16 -0.59 -2.16 -9.56
N THR A 17 0.21 -1.57 -8.68
CA THR A 17 1.15 -2.27 -7.80
C THR A 17 0.87 -1.88 -6.35
N VAL A 18 0.63 -2.88 -5.49
CA VAL A 18 0.49 -2.69 -4.04
C VAL A 18 1.68 -3.31 -3.32
N LEU A 19 2.31 -2.50 -2.48
CA LEU A 19 3.43 -2.87 -1.62
C LEU A 19 2.96 -2.89 -0.17
N ILE A 20 3.17 -4.01 0.53
CA ILE A 20 2.80 -4.16 1.94
C ILE A 20 4.04 -4.56 2.72
N ALA A 21 4.35 -3.83 3.79
CA ALA A 21 5.45 -4.13 4.69
C ALA A 21 5.02 -3.87 6.15
N ASN A 22 5.67 -4.54 7.09
CA ASN A 22 5.37 -4.42 8.52
C ASN A 22 6.09 -3.26 9.23
N SER A 23 6.95 -2.52 8.51
CA SER A 23 7.59 -1.30 9.02
C SER A 23 7.77 -0.27 7.91
N GLU A 24 7.77 1.01 8.32
CA GLU A 24 8.04 2.14 7.44
C GLU A 24 9.42 2.03 6.77
N GLU A 25 10.45 1.66 7.53
CA GLU A 25 11.81 1.52 6.99
C GLU A 25 11.90 0.44 5.90
N LYS A 26 11.21 -0.69 6.09
CA LYS A 26 11.16 -1.75 5.06
C LYS A 26 10.39 -1.28 3.84
N LEU A 27 9.27 -0.59 4.04
CA LEU A 27 8.49 -0.02 2.93
C LEU A 27 9.33 0.99 2.14
N GLN A 28 10.08 1.85 2.82
CA GLN A 28 10.98 2.82 2.21
C GLN A 28 12.09 2.15 1.40
N LYS A 29 12.72 1.08 1.93
CA LYS A 29 13.73 0.31 1.19
C LYS A 29 13.16 -0.27 -0.11
N ILE A 30 11.96 -0.86 -0.06
CA ILE A 30 11.29 -1.41 -1.25
C ILE A 30 10.95 -0.28 -2.23
N LEU A 31 10.44 0.85 -1.74
CA LEU A 31 10.11 2.03 -2.53
C LEU A 31 11.34 2.71 -3.16
N THR A 32 12.54 2.49 -2.66
CA THR A 32 13.77 2.97 -3.30
C THR A 32 14.21 2.05 -4.45
N THR A 33 14.04 0.74 -4.31
CA THR A 33 14.48 -0.25 -5.32
C THR A 33 13.49 -0.43 -6.47
N VAL A 34 12.18 -0.52 -6.17
CA VAL A 34 11.13 -0.81 -7.16
C VAL A 34 11.06 0.20 -8.30
N PRO A 35 11.15 1.53 -8.07
CA PRO A 35 11.16 2.51 -9.15
C PRO A 35 12.29 2.32 -10.13
N GLY A 36 13.51 2.08 -9.64
CA GLY A 36 14.69 1.90 -10.49
C GLY A 36 14.56 0.69 -11.41
N GLU A 37 14.07 -0.43 -10.88
CA GLU A 37 13.80 -1.63 -11.67
C GLU A 37 12.61 -1.49 -12.63
N SER A 38 11.61 -0.67 -12.26
CA SER A 38 10.47 -0.37 -13.11
C SER A 38 10.89 0.49 -14.31
N GLU A 39 11.71 1.51 -14.08
CA GLU A 39 12.21 2.41 -15.13
C GLU A 39 13.09 1.70 -16.15
N LYS A 40 13.95 0.77 -15.70
CA LYS A 40 14.73 -0.09 -16.60
C LYS A 40 13.86 -0.90 -17.56
N LYS A 41 12.62 -1.18 -17.17
CA LYS A 41 11.63 -1.91 -17.97
C LYS A 41 10.67 -0.98 -18.74
N GLY A 42 10.95 0.33 -18.77
CA GLY A 42 10.10 1.34 -19.42
C GLY A 42 8.81 1.65 -18.66
N LEU A 43 8.68 1.20 -17.40
CA LEU A 43 7.51 1.46 -16.56
C LEU A 43 7.75 2.69 -15.69
N HIS A 44 6.94 3.73 -15.89
CA HIS A 44 7.02 4.97 -15.12
C HIS A 44 5.96 5.02 -14.03
N LEU A 45 6.41 5.08 -12.78
CA LEU A 45 5.52 5.28 -11.64
C LEU A 45 4.95 6.71 -11.66
N ASN A 46 3.63 6.87 -11.64
CA ASN A 46 2.99 8.17 -11.57
C ASN A 46 2.97 8.72 -10.14
N ALA A 47 3.76 9.76 -9.85
CA ALA A 47 3.88 10.36 -8.52
C ALA A 47 2.53 10.81 -7.93
N LYS A 48 1.66 11.41 -8.73
CA LYS A 48 0.33 11.90 -8.29
C LYS A 48 -0.63 10.77 -7.90
N LYS A 49 -0.43 9.56 -8.41
CA LYS A 49 -1.28 8.39 -8.12
C LYS A 49 -0.79 7.57 -6.93
N ARG A 50 0.47 7.76 -6.47
CA ARG A 50 1.04 7.03 -5.33
C ARG A 50 0.35 7.48 -4.03
N LYS A 51 -0.10 6.51 -3.24
CA LYS A 51 -0.73 6.71 -1.93
C LYS A 51 -0.22 5.65 -0.97
N CYS A 52 -0.11 6.00 0.30
CA CYS A 52 0.17 5.05 1.37
C CYS A 52 -0.97 5.02 2.38
N MET A 53 -1.09 3.92 3.11
CA MET A 53 -2.04 3.76 4.19
C MET A 53 -1.38 2.91 5.27
N VAL A 54 -1.66 3.24 6.52
CA VAL A 54 -1.22 2.43 7.66
C VAL A 54 -2.41 1.67 8.20
N ILE A 55 -2.25 0.35 8.30
CA ILE A 55 -3.22 -0.52 8.96
C ILE A 55 -2.75 -0.73 10.40
N SER A 56 -3.54 -0.31 11.37
CA SER A 56 -3.21 -0.41 12.78
C SER A 56 -4.45 -0.65 13.63
N LYS A 57 -4.32 -1.48 14.66
CA LYS A 57 -5.33 -1.66 15.71
C LYS A 57 -5.28 -0.57 16.79
N LYS A 58 -4.33 0.37 16.71
CA LYS A 58 -4.18 1.47 17.66
C LYS A 58 -5.31 2.49 17.49
N ALA A 59 -5.69 3.17 18.58
CA ALA A 59 -6.70 4.22 18.57
C ALA A 59 -6.33 5.39 17.65
N VAL A 60 -5.03 5.69 17.54
CA VAL A 60 -4.48 6.69 16.62
C VAL A 60 -3.66 5.98 15.56
N THR A 61 -4.00 6.21 14.29
CA THR A 61 -3.20 5.71 13.16
C THR A 61 -1.91 6.51 13.11
N PRO A 62 -0.73 5.87 13.19
CA PRO A 62 0.53 6.59 13.16
C PRO A 62 0.74 7.23 11.78
N GLU A 63 1.45 8.36 11.78
CA GLU A 63 1.87 9.01 10.54
C GLU A 63 2.94 8.15 9.84
N CYS A 64 2.85 8.05 8.51
CA CYS A 64 3.80 7.36 7.68
C CYS A 64 4.59 8.37 6.83
N ASN A 65 5.90 8.40 7.06
CA ASN A 65 6.85 9.34 6.50
C ASN A 65 7.72 8.69 5.42
N ILE A 66 7.09 8.26 4.32
CA ILE A 66 7.80 7.67 3.17
C ILE A 66 7.85 8.62 1.98
N ALA A 67 8.94 8.53 1.22
CA ALA A 67 9.16 9.29 0.00
C ALA A 67 9.56 8.37 -1.16
N CYS A 68 9.15 8.74 -2.37
CA CYS A 68 9.57 8.05 -3.59
C CYS A 68 10.16 9.08 -4.53
N LYS A 69 11.45 8.93 -4.87
CA LYS A 69 12.23 9.89 -5.66
C LYS A 69 12.23 11.32 -5.08
N GLY A 70 12.34 11.43 -3.75
CA GLY A 70 12.33 12.72 -3.05
C GLY A 70 10.94 13.32 -2.84
N GLU A 71 9.88 12.79 -3.46
CA GLU A 71 8.51 13.24 -3.24
C GLU A 71 7.84 12.43 -2.13
N ARG A 72 7.32 13.12 -1.09
CA ARG A 72 6.56 12.49 0.00
C ARG A 72 5.28 11.86 -0.55
N ILE A 73 5.03 10.59 -0.21
CA ILE A 73 3.78 9.93 -0.58
C ILE A 73 2.67 10.37 0.37
N ARG A 74 1.51 10.73 -0.18
CA ARG A 74 0.34 11.09 0.62
C ARG A 74 -0.23 9.88 1.36
N GLN A 75 -0.35 10.01 2.68
CA GLN A 75 -1.10 9.07 3.51
C GLN A 75 -2.61 9.29 3.35
N VAL A 76 -3.35 8.20 3.19
CA VAL A 76 -4.82 8.19 3.09
C VAL A 76 -5.43 7.28 4.15
N ASN A 77 -6.64 7.61 4.58
CA ASN A 77 -7.39 6.82 5.56
C ASN A 77 -8.27 5.75 4.91
N THR A 78 -8.30 5.66 3.58
CA THR A 78 -9.08 4.67 2.86
C THR A 78 -8.37 4.37 1.56
N PHE A 79 -8.19 3.09 1.26
CA PHE A 79 -7.55 2.64 0.04
C PHE A 79 -8.56 1.86 -0.80
N LYS A 80 -8.80 2.27 -2.04
CA LYS A 80 -9.68 1.54 -2.97
C LYS A 80 -8.79 0.81 -3.98
N ASN A 81 -8.87 -0.51 -4.00
CA ASN A 81 -8.14 -1.34 -4.95
C ASN A 81 -9.02 -2.49 -5.44
N LEU A 82 -9.04 -2.74 -6.75
CA LEU A 82 -9.81 -3.83 -7.37
C LEU A 82 -11.30 -3.87 -6.94
N GLY A 83 -11.92 -2.70 -6.77
CA GLY A 83 -13.31 -2.57 -6.29
C GLY A 83 -13.50 -2.72 -4.78
N CYS A 84 -12.52 -3.28 -4.07
CA CYS A 84 -12.50 -3.39 -2.61
C CYS A 84 -12.10 -2.07 -1.95
N THR A 85 -12.76 -1.75 -0.85
CA THR A 85 -12.37 -0.64 0.03
C THR A 85 -11.69 -1.20 1.29
N VAL A 86 -10.45 -0.79 1.52
CA VAL A 86 -9.67 -1.13 2.72
C VAL A 86 -9.65 0.07 3.66
N ILE A 87 -9.86 -0.20 4.95
CA ILE A 87 -9.91 0.79 6.03
C ILE A 87 -8.78 0.56 7.05
N PRO A 88 -8.40 1.59 7.85
CA PRO A 88 -7.18 1.56 8.66
C PRO A 88 -7.21 0.57 9.83
N ASP A 89 -8.41 0.20 10.31
CA ASP A 89 -8.58 -0.77 11.39
C ASP A 89 -8.34 -2.22 10.94
N GLY A 90 -8.19 -2.44 9.63
CA GLY A 90 -7.99 -3.74 9.02
C GLY A 90 -9.23 -4.63 9.01
N LYS A 91 -10.40 -4.11 9.38
CA LYS A 91 -11.65 -4.86 9.39
C LYS A 91 -12.29 -4.90 8.01
N CYS A 92 -12.99 -5.99 7.72
CA CYS A 92 -13.70 -6.20 6.46
C CYS A 92 -15.21 -5.96 6.57
N ASP A 93 -15.76 -5.76 7.78
CA ASP A 93 -17.19 -5.60 8.03
C ASP A 93 -17.85 -4.54 7.14
N THR A 94 -17.19 -3.39 6.98
CA THR A 94 -17.68 -2.28 6.16
C THR A 94 -17.74 -2.66 4.67
N GLU A 95 -16.71 -3.32 4.14
CA GLU A 95 -16.69 -3.77 2.74
C GLU A 95 -17.70 -4.91 2.50
N ILE A 96 -17.86 -5.83 3.45
CA ILE A 96 -18.86 -6.91 3.37
C ILE A 96 -20.27 -6.32 3.31
N LYS A 97 -20.62 -5.40 4.23
CA LYS A 97 -21.93 -4.73 4.25
C LYS A 97 -22.19 -3.99 2.94
N LYS A 98 -21.17 -3.30 2.41
CA LYS A 98 -21.25 -2.60 1.13
C LYS A 98 -21.55 -3.57 -0.03
N ARG A 99 -20.86 -4.71 -0.12
CA ARG A 99 -21.11 -5.71 -1.18
C ARG A 99 -22.50 -6.33 -1.09
N ILE A 100 -22.99 -6.62 0.11
CA ILE A 100 -24.37 -7.10 0.32
C ILE A 100 -25.38 -6.08 -0.19
N GLY A 101 -25.16 -4.79 0.11
CA GLY A 101 -26.04 -3.70 -0.35
C GLY A 101 -26.06 -3.52 -1.87
N GLN A 102 -24.97 -3.83 -2.58
CA GLN A 102 -24.85 -3.74 -4.03
C GLN A 102 -25.46 -4.94 -4.79
N ALA A 103 -25.79 -6.02 -4.09
CA ALA A 103 -26.40 -7.21 -4.66
C ALA A 103 -27.94 -7.15 -4.69
N LYS A 104 -28.53 -6.00 -4.35
CA LYS A 104 -29.96 -5.69 -4.52
C LYS A 104 -30.14 -4.81 -5.74
#